data_AF-A0A376GD31-F1
#
_entry.id   AF-A0A376GD31-F1
#
_cell.length_a   1.000
_cell.length_b   1.000
_cell.length_c   1.000
_cell.angle_alpha   90.00
_cell.angle_beta   90.00
_cell.angle_gamma   90.00
#
_symmetry.space_group_name_H-M   'P 1'
#
loop_
_entity.id
_entity.type
_entity.pdbx_description
1 polymer ?
#
loop_
_entity_poly.entity_id
_entity_poly.type
_entity_poly.pdbx_seq_one_letter_code
_entity_poly.pdbx_strand_id
1 'polypeptide(L)'
;MKLNWKNNLFLYVSILTYLVSLILPVHFIFDNPEEYSGYIYAYVGWMAFPYLDFFCWLGNFTLLLSWIFYKKKIGLILGIIAVIQMSLYEINHLTRLDILQIHEYDLPHFGYWIWLFSSIFVLIYHYKKYKLKSQTL
;
A
#
# COMPACT_ATOMS: atom_id res chain seq x y z
N MET A 1 9.50 -18.90 18.99
CA MET A 1 8.13 -18.56 18.55
C MET A 1 7.78 -19.45 17.36
N LYS A 2 6.92 -20.48 17.51
CA LYS A 2 6.55 -21.35 16.39
C LYS A 2 5.73 -20.54 15.38
N LEU A 3 6.31 -20.29 14.19
CA LEU A 3 5.63 -19.65 13.08
C LEU A 3 4.54 -20.59 12.55
N ASN A 4 3.26 -20.23 12.69
CA ASN A 4 2.18 -20.99 12.08
C ASN A 4 1.91 -20.45 10.67
N TRP A 5 2.65 -20.96 9.69
CA TRP A 5 2.66 -20.48 8.32
C TRP A 5 1.27 -20.41 7.68
N LYS A 6 0.40 -21.40 7.96
CA LYS A 6 -0.96 -21.45 7.40
C LYS A 6 -1.84 -20.29 7.89
N ASN A 7 -1.68 -19.87 9.14
CA ASN A 7 -2.52 -18.82 9.74
C ASN A 7 -2.08 -17.41 9.34
N ASN A 8 -0.81 -17.24 8.93
CA ASN A 8 -0.23 -15.94 8.59
C ASN A 8 0.02 -15.75 7.09
N LEU A 9 -0.47 -16.67 6.24
CA LEU A 9 -0.24 -16.64 4.79
C LEU A 9 -0.53 -15.26 4.18
N PHE A 10 -1.69 -14.66 4.48
CA PHE A 10 -2.07 -13.35 3.94
C PHE A 10 -1.18 -12.20 4.42
N LEU A 11 -0.62 -12.30 5.64
CA LEU A 11 0.36 -11.33 6.12
C LEU A 11 1.68 -11.45 5.34
N TYR A 12 2.15 -12.66 5.05
CA TYR A 12 3.37 -12.86 4.27
C TYR A 12 3.19 -12.46 2.81
N VAL A 13 2.04 -12.79 2.20
CA VAL A 13 1.70 -12.33 0.86
C VAL A 13 1.64 -10.81 0.82
N SER A 14 1.03 -10.15 1.81
CA SER A 14 1.07 -8.68 1.93
C SER A 14 2.50 -8.13 1.90
N ILE A 15 3.40 -8.65 2.74
CA ILE A 15 4.81 -8.21 2.80
C ILE A 15 5.52 -8.45 1.47
N LEU A 16 5.37 -9.64 0.87
CA LEU A 16 6.03 -9.98 -0.40
C LEU A 16 5.54 -9.07 -1.53
N THR A 17 4.24 -8.88 -1.65
CA THR A 17 3.63 -8.01 -2.66
C THR A 17 4.13 -6.57 -2.49
N TYR A 18 4.29 -6.08 -1.25
CA TYR A 18 4.88 -4.78 -1.00
C TYR A 18 6.33 -4.68 -1.49
N LEU A 19 7.17 -5.65 -1.15
CA LEU A 19 8.57 -5.67 -1.60
C LEU A 19 8.67 -5.67 -3.13
N VAL A 20 7.79 -6.42 -3.80
CA VAL A 20 7.70 -6.40 -5.27
C VAL A 20 7.27 -5.03 -5.78
N SER A 21 6.32 -4.35 -5.14
CA SER A 21 5.93 -2.99 -5.55
C SER A 21 7.05 -1.96 -5.41
N LEU A 22 8.01 -2.14 -4.50
CA LEU A 22 9.12 -1.20 -4.32
C LEU A 22 10.12 -1.23 -5.48
N ILE A 23 10.33 -2.41 -6.09
CA ILE A 23 11.31 -2.59 -7.18
C ILE A 23 10.70 -2.39 -8.57
N LEU A 24 9.38 -2.21 -8.65
CA LEU A 24 8.68 -1.94 -9.90
C LEU A 24 8.44 -0.45 -10.06
N PRO A 25 8.40 0.05 -11.30
CA PRO A 25 7.95 1.41 -11.56
C PRO A 25 6.47 1.53 -11.17
N VAL A 26 6.12 2.65 -10.50
CA VAL A 26 4.74 2.92 -10.06
C VAL A 26 3.80 3.04 -11.27
N HIS A 27 4.30 3.68 -12.34
CA HIS A 27 3.64 3.92 -13.60
C HIS A 27 4.30 3.10 -14.71
N PHE A 28 3.57 2.73 -15.75
CA PHE A 28 4.13 2.08 -16.92
C PHE A 28 4.87 3.11 -17.79
N ILE A 29 6.16 3.30 -17.51
CA ILE A 29 7.01 4.28 -18.19
C ILE A 29 8.06 3.54 -19.03
N PHE A 30 8.22 3.95 -20.29
CA PHE A 30 9.22 3.39 -21.20
C PHE A 30 10.57 4.14 -21.14
N ASP A 31 10.55 5.42 -20.78
CA ASP A 31 11.75 6.28 -20.68
C ASP A 31 12.09 6.59 -19.21
N ASN A 32 13.29 6.20 -18.76
CA ASN A 32 13.76 6.37 -17.36
C ASN A 32 12.86 5.75 -16.26
N PRO A 33 12.52 4.45 -16.33
CA PRO A 33 11.66 3.79 -15.33
C PRO A 33 12.25 3.81 -13.90
N GLU A 34 13.58 3.97 -13.78
CA GLU A 34 14.26 3.99 -12.48
C GLU A 34 13.81 5.17 -11.61
N GLU A 35 13.55 6.34 -12.20
CA GLU A 35 13.14 7.57 -11.49
C GLU A 35 11.75 7.47 -10.85
N TYR A 36 10.93 6.52 -11.32
CA TYR A 36 9.56 6.31 -10.87
C TYR A 36 9.36 4.98 -10.12
N SER A 37 10.47 4.37 -9.68
CA SER A 37 10.42 3.13 -8.90
C SER A 37 9.73 3.33 -7.55
N GLY A 38 8.95 2.35 -7.10
CA GLY A 38 8.19 2.44 -5.84
C GLY A 38 9.04 2.76 -4.60
N TYR A 39 10.31 2.34 -4.56
CA TYR A 39 11.22 2.67 -3.46
C TYR A 39 11.51 4.18 -3.36
N ILE A 40 11.50 4.90 -4.49
CA ILE A 40 11.68 6.35 -4.50
C ILE A 40 10.49 7.01 -3.81
N TYR A 41 9.27 6.62 -4.16
CA TYR A 41 8.05 7.10 -3.51
C TYR A 41 8.04 6.81 -2.00
N ALA A 42 8.55 5.65 -1.58
CA ALA A 42 8.70 5.32 -0.17
C ALA A 42 9.78 6.16 0.55
N TYR A 43 10.88 6.51 -0.14
CA TYR A 43 12.02 7.24 0.43
C TYR A 43 11.83 8.75 0.44
N VAL A 44 11.45 9.37 -0.68
CA VAL A 44 11.35 10.83 -0.85
C VAL A 44 9.92 11.36 -0.87
N GLY A 45 8.89 10.50 -0.82
CA GLY A 45 7.49 10.93 -0.95
C GLY A 45 7.00 11.91 0.14
N TRP A 46 7.74 12.08 1.24
CA TRP A 46 7.45 13.12 2.24
C TRP A 46 7.59 14.55 1.69
N MET A 47 8.40 14.74 0.64
CA MET A 47 8.60 16.04 -0.01
C MET A 47 7.33 16.56 -0.70
N ALA A 48 6.35 15.69 -0.93
CA ALA A 48 5.06 16.07 -1.49
C ALA A 48 4.13 16.76 -0.48
N PHE A 49 4.51 16.91 0.79
CA PHE A 49 3.71 17.66 1.75
C PHE A 49 3.61 19.16 1.34
N PRO A 50 2.43 19.81 1.41
CA PRO A 50 1.15 19.32 1.95
C PRO A 50 0.17 18.80 0.89
N TYR A 51 0.63 18.45 -0.31
CA TYR A 51 -0.22 17.95 -1.39
C TYR A 51 -0.75 16.54 -1.12
N LEU A 52 -1.82 16.15 -1.83
CA LEU A 52 -2.47 14.84 -1.68
C LEU A 52 -1.51 13.66 -1.93
N ASP A 53 -0.46 13.86 -2.73
CA ASP A 53 0.56 12.84 -3.00
C ASP A 53 1.33 12.43 -1.73
N PHE A 54 1.34 13.27 -0.69
CA PHE A 54 1.88 12.93 0.64
C PHE A 54 1.19 11.69 1.25
N PHE A 55 -0.10 11.47 0.96
CA PHE A 55 -0.82 10.29 1.45
C PHE A 55 -0.29 8.99 0.84
N CYS A 56 0.37 9.04 -0.33
CA CYS A 56 1.09 7.90 -0.87
C CYS A 56 2.22 7.46 0.08
N TRP A 57 3.06 8.42 0.47
CA TRP A 57 4.14 8.20 1.42
C TRP A 57 3.61 7.71 2.77
N LEU A 58 2.61 8.40 3.33
CA LEU A 58 2.02 8.04 4.61
C LEU A 58 1.40 6.63 4.60
N GLY A 59 0.77 6.22 3.48
CA GLY A 59 0.23 4.87 3.28
C GLY A 59 1.25 3.77 3.48
N ASN A 60 2.50 3.98 3.05
CA ASN A 60 3.60 3.04 3.27
C ASN A 60 3.85 2.80 4.76
N PHE A 61 4.04 3.88 5.54
CA PHE A 61 4.32 3.76 6.98
C PHE A 61 3.14 3.17 7.74
N THR A 62 1.93 3.56 7.41
CA THR A 62 0.72 3.01 8.05
C THR A 62 0.61 1.50 7.80
N LEU A 63 0.92 1.04 6.59
CA LEU A 63 0.97 -0.39 6.26
C LEU A 63 2.06 -1.13 7.06
N LEU A 64 3.27 -0.58 7.15
CA LEU A 64 4.36 -1.16 7.95
C LEU A 64 3.96 -1.28 9.42
N LEU A 65 3.34 -0.23 9.99
CA LEU A 65 2.83 -0.26 11.36
C LEU A 65 1.72 -1.31 11.53
N SER A 66 0.86 -1.50 10.53
CA SER A 66 -0.15 -2.57 10.54
C SER A 66 0.50 -3.96 10.70
N TRP A 67 1.60 -4.22 9.98
CA TRP A 67 2.36 -5.47 10.12
C TRP A 67 3.03 -5.59 11.49
N ILE A 68 3.66 -4.54 12.01
CA ILE A 68 4.30 -4.58 13.34
C ILE A 68 3.26 -4.93 14.42
N PHE A 69 2.07 -4.32 14.30
CA PHE A 69 0.97 -4.54 15.23
C PHE A 69 0.01 -5.65 14.80
N TYR A 70 0.42 -6.59 13.96
CA TYR A 70 -0.44 -7.66 13.41
C TYR A 70 -1.16 -8.49 14.48
N LYS A 71 -0.57 -8.60 15.68
CA LYS A 71 -1.16 -9.32 16.82
C LYS A 71 -2.27 -8.53 17.55
N LYS A 72 -2.35 -7.21 17.41
CA LYS A 72 -3.24 -6.31 18.16
C LYS A 72 -4.40 -5.79 17.31
N LYS A 73 -5.47 -5.28 17.96
CA LYS A 73 -6.63 -4.65 17.30
C LYS A 73 -6.23 -3.42 16.48
N ILE A 74 -5.25 -2.66 16.98
CA ILE A 74 -4.73 -1.47 16.28
C ILE A 74 -4.15 -1.82 14.90
N GLY A 75 -3.64 -3.04 14.68
CA GLY A 75 -3.17 -3.47 13.35
C GLY A 75 -4.27 -3.48 12.29
N LEU A 76 -5.51 -3.85 12.64
CA LEU A 76 -6.66 -3.79 11.72
C LEU A 76 -7.00 -2.34 11.38
N ILE A 77 -7.04 -1.46 12.39
CA ILE A 77 -7.34 -0.03 12.20
C ILE A 77 -6.29 0.59 11.27
N LEU A 78 -5.01 0.33 11.52
CA LEU A 78 -3.91 0.76 10.66
C LEU A 78 -4.04 0.19 9.24
N GLY A 79 -4.43 -1.08 9.09
CA GLY A 79 -4.66 -1.67 7.77
C GLY A 79 -5.78 -0.97 6.99
N ILE A 80 -6.88 -0.61 7.65
CA ILE A 80 -7.97 0.16 7.06
C ILE A 80 -7.49 1.56 6.66
N ILE A 81 -6.78 2.25 7.56
CA ILE A 81 -6.24 3.59 7.28
C ILE A 81 -5.27 3.54 6.11
N ALA A 82 -4.41 2.51 6.04
CA ALA A 82 -3.48 2.33 4.92
C ALA A 82 -4.24 2.21 3.61
N VAL A 83 -5.26 1.33 3.51
CA VAL A 83 -6.08 1.22 2.30
C VAL A 83 -6.67 2.57 1.90
N ILE A 84 -7.25 3.32 2.84
CA ILE A 84 -7.82 4.65 2.58
C ILE A 84 -6.76 5.61 2.02
N GLN A 85 -5.59 5.69 2.65
CA GLN A 85 -4.49 6.56 2.20
C GLN A 85 -4.00 6.19 0.80
N MET A 86 -3.86 4.90 0.52
CA MET A 86 -3.48 4.40 -0.81
C MET A 86 -4.55 4.70 -1.87
N SER A 87 -5.83 4.59 -1.51
CA SER A 87 -6.94 4.93 -2.41
C SER A 87 -7.04 6.45 -2.66
N LEU A 88 -6.71 7.29 -1.67
CA LEU A 88 -6.67 8.74 -1.86
C LEU A 88 -5.63 9.16 -2.90
N TYR A 89 -4.50 8.46 -2.97
CA TYR A 89 -3.51 8.68 -4.03
C TYR A 89 -4.08 8.39 -5.42
N GLU A 90 -4.78 7.26 -5.59
CA GLU A 90 -5.43 6.93 -6.87
C GLU A 90 -6.53 7.91 -7.23
N ILE A 91 -7.36 8.30 -6.26
CA ILE A 91 -8.39 9.33 -6.50
C ILE A 91 -7.71 10.62 -6.95
N ASN A 92 -6.65 11.07 -6.27
CA ASN A 92 -5.91 12.26 -6.67
C ASN A 92 -5.38 12.14 -8.10
N HIS A 93 -4.85 10.99 -8.48
CA HIS A 93 -4.40 10.72 -9.84
C HIS A 93 -5.54 10.79 -10.86
N LEU A 94 -6.64 10.06 -10.62
CA LEU A 94 -7.81 10.05 -11.48
C LEU A 94 -8.47 11.43 -11.62
N THR A 95 -8.44 12.26 -10.57
CA THR A 95 -9.05 13.60 -10.59
C THR A 95 -8.12 14.70 -11.12
N ARG A 96 -6.81 14.42 -11.26
CA ARG A 96 -5.85 15.37 -11.85
C ARG A 96 -5.77 15.30 -13.37
N LEU A 97 -6.48 14.36 -13.99
CA LEU A 97 -6.71 14.38 -15.42
C LEU A 97 -7.48 15.66 -15.81
N ASP A 98 -6.86 16.45 -16.69
CA ASP A 98 -7.44 17.53 -17.51
C ASP A 98 -7.45 19.00 -17.04
N ILE A 99 -6.59 19.45 -16.11
CA ILE A 99 -6.40 20.91 -15.88
C ILE A 99 -5.00 21.43 -16.22
N LEU A 100 -3.94 20.59 -16.19
CA LEU A 100 -2.55 21.06 -16.33
C LEU A 100 -1.63 20.29 -17.30
N GLN A 101 -2.15 19.35 -18.10
CA GLN A 101 -1.35 18.58 -19.09
C GLN A 101 -0.03 18.01 -18.54
N ILE A 102 -0.07 17.24 -17.44
CA ILE A 102 1.11 16.53 -16.93
C ILE A 102 1.05 15.09 -17.46
N HIS A 103 1.95 14.74 -18.39
CA HIS A 103 1.98 13.48 -19.14
C HIS A 103 2.05 12.19 -18.29
N GLU A 104 2.56 12.29 -17.05
CA GLU A 104 2.64 11.15 -16.11
C GLU A 104 1.27 10.64 -15.63
N TYR A 105 0.24 11.49 -15.64
CA TYR A 105 -1.11 11.14 -15.19
C TYR A 105 -1.93 10.36 -16.23
N ASP A 106 -1.37 10.15 -17.42
CA ASP A 106 -2.00 9.37 -18.49
C ASP A 106 -1.48 7.91 -18.52
N LEU A 107 -0.54 7.56 -17.63
CA LEU A 107 0.17 6.28 -17.68
C LEU A 107 -0.46 5.23 -16.74
N PRO A 108 -0.55 3.95 -17.18
CA PRO A 108 -1.11 2.88 -16.37
C PRO A 108 -0.35 2.65 -15.04
N HIS A 109 -1.10 2.65 -13.94
CA HIS A 109 -0.63 2.46 -12.56
C HIS A 109 -0.26 1.01 -12.18
N PHE A 110 0.71 0.39 -12.85
CA PHE A 110 1.03 -1.03 -12.61
C PHE A 110 1.58 -1.32 -11.20
N GLY A 111 2.67 -0.64 -10.80
CA GLY A 111 3.28 -0.85 -9.48
C GLY A 111 2.36 -0.41 -8.32
N TYR A 112 1.54 0.60 -8.56
CA TYR A 112 0.52 1.06 -7.61
C TYR A 112 -0.49 -0.05 -7.26
N TRP A 113 -1.02 -0.79 -8.24
CA TRP A 113 -2.00 -1.85 -7.94
C TRP A 113 -1.40 -2.95 -7.07
N ILE A 114 -0.13 -3.31 -7.33
CA ILE A 114 0.61 -4.28 -6.52
C ILE A 114 0.74 -3.76 -5.08
N TRP A 115 1.12 -2.49 -4.92
CA TRP A 115 1.19 -1.83 -3.61
C TRP A 115 -0.16 -1.81 -2.89
N LEU A 116 -1.26 -1.47 -3.56
CA LEU A 116 -2.61 -1.50 -2.99
C LEU A 116 -3.03 -2.92 -2.59
N PHE A 117 -2.72 -3.95 -3.40
CA PHE A 117 -3.02 -5.33 -3.04
C PHE A 117 -2.31 -5.76 -1.76
N SER A 118 -1.10 -5.24 -1.49
CA SER A 118 -0.43 -5.49 -0.21
C SER A 118 -1.30 -5.08 0.98
N SER A 119 -1.90 -3.88 0.96
CA SER A 119 -2.75 -3.41 2.05
C SER A 119 -4.07 -4.20 2.15
N ILE A 120 -4.63 -4.63 1.02
CA ILE A 120 -5.81 -5.51 0.99
C ILE A 120 -5.49 -6.87 1.64
N PHE A 121 -4.33 -7.46 1.36
CA PHE A 121 -3.95 -8.75 1.93
C PHE A 121 -3.78 -8.69 3.46
N VAL A 122 -3.18 -7.62 4.01
CA VAL A 122 -3.09 -7.47 5.48
C VAL A 122 -4.47 -7.27 6.10
N LEU A 123 -5.39 -6.59 5.41
CA LEU A 123 -6.76 -6.41 5.88
C LEU A 123 -7.53 -7.74 5.91
N ILE A 124 -7.38 -8.58 4.88
CA ILE A 124 -7.92 -9.95 4.83
C ILE A 124 -7.36 -10.79 5.99
N TYR A 125 -6.05 -10.70 6.27
CA TYR A 125 -5.44 -11.38 7.42
C TYR A 125 -6.14 -10.99 8.73
N HIS A 126 -6.27 -9.69 8.98
CA HIS A 126 -6.90 -9.19 10.19
C HIS A 126 -8.36 -9.61 10.30
N TYR A 127 -9.14 -9.47 9.21
CA TYR A 127 -10.53 -9.87 9.17
C TYR A 127 -10.71 -11.35 9.53
N LYS A 128 -9.93 -12.26 8.90
CA LYS A 128 -9.98 -13.70 9.19
C LYS A 128 -9.64 -13.99 10.65
N LYS A 129 -8.59 -13.36 11.17
CA LYS A 129 -8.17 -13.53 12.55
C LYS A 129 -9.26 -13.11 13.55
N TYR A 130 -9.92 -11.98 13.33
CA TYR A 130 -10.97 -11.50 14.24
C TYR A 130 -12.26 -12.31 14.11
N LYS A 131 -12.62 -12.75 12.89
CA LYS A 131 -13.76 -13.65 12.66
C LYS A 131 -13.58 -15.01 13.34
N LEU A 132 -12.38 -15.60 13.29
CA LEU A 132 -12.09 -16.84 14.00
C LEU A 132 -12.21 -16.66 15.51
N LYS A 133 -11.70 -15.53 16.05
CA LYS A 133 -11.78 -15.24 17.49
C LYS A 133 -13.22 -15.07 17.99
N SER A 134 -14.13 -14.53 17.18
CA SER A 134 -15.54 -14.39 17.55
C SER A 134 -16.33 -15.70 17.49
N GLN A 135 -15.86 -16.72 16.75
CA GLN A 135 -16.51 -18.04 16.66
C GLN A 135 -16.08 -18.99 17.79
N THR A 136 -14.99 -18.69 18.49
CA THR A 136 -14.44 -19.48 19.59
C THR A 136 -14.83 -18.96 20.99
N LEU A 137 -15.66 -17.93 21.04
CA LEU A 137 -16.20 -17.27 22.24
C LEU A 137 -17.68 -17.60 22.35
#